data_AF-A0A1L0BLF1-F1
#
_entry.id   AF-A0A1L0BLF1-F1
#
_cell.length_a   1.000
_cell.length_b   1.000
_cell.length_c   1.000
_cell.angle_alpha   90.00
_cell.angle_beta   90.00
_cell.angle_gamma   90.00
#
_symmetry.space_group_name_H-M   'P 1'
#
loop_
_entity.id
_entity.type
_entity.pdbx_description
1 polymer ?
#
loop_
_entity_poly.entity_id
_entity_poly.type
_entity_poly.pdbx_seq_one_letter_code
_entity_poly.pdbx_strand_id
1 'polypeptide(L)'
;MSGRQGGKAKPLKAPKKKTQDFDDEDVAFKAKQKADAAAKKAMAEKAKKGGPMFDANVVRHVKLMNKNLCANLIRHEYIVTGRTKAKRAQAKAERFLAKALHENRKLQDQPLAERFLANKALNYLQPPDKREVGTKVIEELSKRYPDRTHGFTRIIKLEPRLGEDKAPMSVLELVDTEFEIKFWYTAKIVARLELQKLQVDALTQHNVDKLTRYRENGEQRFRDAVEEAKTVFFKVDPETGAVTNQEVEKNLQNLPPQLKFHKGNTTYGASKKLPVKPRGAKPEGVVPKSPFLA
;
A
#
# COMPACT_ATOMS: atom_id res chain seq x y z
N MET A 1 -8.14 76.91 -63.56
CA MET A 1 -6.98 77.81 -63.40
C MET A 1 -6.37 77.58 -62.03
N SER A 2 -5.11 77.15 -62.01
CA SER A 2 -4.06 77.43 -61.01
C SER A 2 -4.41 77.52 -59.50
N GLY A 3 -3.99 76.49 -58.76
CA GLY A 3 -3.04 76.53 -57.63
C GLY A 3 -3.19 77.52 -56.47
N ARG A 4 -3.20 76.98 -55.23
CA ARG A 4 -2.45 77.49 -54.05
C ARG A 4 -2.41 76.39 -52.97
N GLN A 5 -1.26 75.77 -52.78
CA GLN A 5 -0.37 75.94 -51.61
C GLN A 5 -0.89 75.37 -50.27
N GLY A 6 -0.22 74.30 -49.83
CA GLY A 6 0.56 74.38 -48.59
C GLY A 6 -0.18 74.13 -47.27
N GLY A 7 -0.33 72.86 -46.90
CA GLY A 7 -0.53 72.44 -45.51
C GLY A 7 0.27 71.16 -45.24
N LYS A 8 1.56 71.29 -44.90
CA LYS A 8 2.34 70.15 -44.40
C LYS A 8 1.72 69.69 -43.07
N ALA A 9 1.13 68.49 -43.04
CA ALA A 9 0.72 67.86 -41.80
C ALA A 9 1.96 67.69 -40.90
N LYS A 10 1.92 68.26 -39.69
CA LYS A 10 3.01 68.14 -38.71
C LYS A 10 3.26 66.64 -38.43
N PRO A 11 4.52 66.18 -38.38
CA PRO A 11 4.80 64.81 -38.00
C PRO A 11 4.32 64.60 -36.55
N LEU A 12 3.45 63.60 -36.35
CA LEU A 12 3.05 63.16 -35.02
C LEU A 12 4.33 62.80 -34.25
N LYS A 13 4.56 63.47 -33.12
CA LYS A 13 5.66 63.16 -32.20
C LYS A 13 5.67 61.65 -31.95
N ALA A 14 6.78 60.99 -32.28
CA ALA A 14 6.99 59.60 -31.90
C ALA A 14 6.71 59.43 -30.40
N PRO A 15 5.99 58.39 -29.97
CA PRO A 15 5.72 58.16 -28.56
C PRO A 15 7.08 58.10 -27.84
N LYS A 16 7.28 58.98 -26.84
CA LYS A 16 8.45 58.91 -25.97
C LYS A 16 8.53 57.47 -25.46
N LYS A 17 9.68 56.81 -25.71
CA LYS A 17 10.03 55.53 -25.09
C LYS A 17 9.80 55.71 -23.59
N LYS A 18 8.71 55.15 -23.06
CA LYS A 18 8.61 54.92 -21.62
C LYS A 18 9.67 53.87 -21.34
N THR A 19 10.82 54.29 -20.85
CA THR A 19 11.68 53.41 -20.04
C THR A 19 10.78 52.92 -18.93
N GLN A 20 10.37 51.65 -19.04
CA GLN A 20 9.74 50.96 -17.95
C GLN A 20 10.90 50.68 -16.98
N ASP A 21 11.16 51.64 -16.10
CA ASP A 21 12.11 51.49 -15.01
C ASP A 21 11.51 50.40 -14.12
N PHE A 22 12.03 49.19 -14.28
CA PHE A 22 11.69 48.08 -13.41
C PHE A 22 12.35 48.40 -12.08
N ASP A 23 11.55 48.62 -11.04
CA ASP A 23 12.04 48.74 -9.68
C ASP A 23 12.87 47.48 -9.33
N ASP A 24 13.81 47.59 -8.40
CA ASP A 24 14.74 46.51 -8.05
C ASP A 24 14.01 45.19 -7.69
N GLU A 25 12.77 45.28 -7.20
CA GLU A 25 11.90 44.14 -6.92
C GLU A 25 11.42 43.39 -8.19
N ASP A 26 11.12 44.09 -9.28
CA ASP A 26 10.68 43.50 -10.55
C ASP A 26 11.82 42.74 -11.25
N VAL A 27 13.04 43.25 -11.13
CA VAL A 27 14.25 42.60 -11.63
C VAL A 27 14.52 41.32 -10.84
N ALA A 28 14.40 41.38 -9.51
CA ALA A 28 14.52 40.21 -8.64
C ALA A 28 13.46 39.14 -8.93
N PHE A 29 12.20 39.54 -9.17
CA PHE A 29 11.12 38.62 -9.51
C PHE A 29 11.34 37.93 -10.87
N LYS A 30 11.80 38.67 -11.90
CA LYS A 30 12.15 38.09 -13.20
C LYS A 30 13.37 37.19 -13.12
N ALA A 31 14.36 37.53 -12.31
CA ALA A 31 15.52 36.67 -12.06
C ALA A 31 15.09 35.35 -11.39
N LYS A 32 14.21 35.42 -10.39
CA LYS A 32 13.61 34.25 -9.74
C LYS A 32 12.80 33.39 -10.71
N GLN A 33 11.96 33.99 -11.55
CA GLN A 33 11.21 33.26 -12.59
C GLN A 33 12.15 32.56 -13.59
N LYS A 34 13.21 33.24 -14.04
CA LYS A 34 14.20 32.63 -14.95
C LYS A 34 14.95 31.47 -14.28
N ALA A 35 15.31 31.62 -13.00
CA ALA A 35 15.94 30.55 -12.22
C ALA A 35 15.00 29.33 -12.06
N ASP A 36 13.73 29.57 -11.72
CA ASP A 36 12.72 28.52 -11.58
C ASP A 36 12.42 27.83 -12.93
N ALA A 37 12.36 28.59 -14.02
CA ALA A 37 12.17 28.05 -15.37
C ALA A 37 13.38 27.22 -15.82
N ALA A 38 14.61 27.69 -15.54
CA ALA A 38 15.83 26.96 -15.80
C ALA A 38 15.89 25.66 -14.97
N ALA A 39 15.53 25.71 -13.69
CA ALA A 39 15.46 24.53 -12.81
C ALA A 39 14.42 23.52 -13.31
N LYS A 40 13.23 23.98 -13.74
CA LYS A 40 12.20 23.11 -14.35
C LYS A 40 12.67 22.47 -15.65
N LYS A 41 13.35 23.23 -16.53
CA LYS A 41 13.90 22.71 -17.78
C LYS A 41 15.00 21.68 -17.53
N ALA A 42 15.89 21.95 -16.58
CA ALA A 42 16.94 21.01 -16.16
C ALA A 42 16.36 19.72 -15.55
N MET A 43 15.30 19.82 -14.72
CA MET A 43 14.59 18.64 -14.21
C MET A 43 13.90 17.85 -15.32
N ALA A 44 13.26 18.54 -16.28
CA ALA A 44 12.59 17.88 -17.40
C ALA A 44 13.58 17.14 -18.32
N GLU A 45 14.76 17.71 -18.56
CA GLU A 45 15.82 17.03 -19.32
C GLU A 45 16.42 15.84 -18.56
N LYS A 46 16.63 15.96 -17.24
CA LYS A 46 17.04 14.81 -16.41
C LYS A 46 16.00 13.69 -16.42
N ALA A 47 14.72 14.03 -16.35
CA ALA A 47 13.64 13.06 -16.44
C ALA A 47 13.59 12.36 -17.81
N LYS A 48 13.82 13.10 -18.91
CA LYS A 48 13.86 12.55 -20.28
C LYS A 48 15.04 11.61 -20.53
N LYS A 49 16.20 11.87 -19.92
CA LYS A 49 17.41 11.07 -20.11
C LYS A 49 17.37 9.69 -19.44
N GLY A 50 16.39 9.43 -18.57
CA GLY A 50 16.24 8.14 -17.90
C GLY A 50 17.35 7.89 -16.88
N GLY A 51 17.01 7.96 -15.59
CA GLY A 51 17.95 7.75 -14.49
C GLY A 51 17.33 8.14 -13.17
N PRO A 52 17.98 7.83 -12.03
CA PRO A 52 17.48 8.25 -10.73
C PRO A 52 17.44 9.78 -10.65
N MET A 53 16.27 10.34 -10.34
CA MET A 53 16.07 11.80 -10.17
C MET A 53 16.78 12.37 -8.93
N PHE A 54 17.35 11.51 -8.09
CA PHE A 54 18.02 11.84 -6.85
C PHE A 54 19.51 11.58 -6.96
N ASP A 55 20.29 12.27 -6.14
CA ASP A 55 21.73 12.04 -5.99
C ASP A 55 22.03 10.54 -5.80
N ALA A 56 23.13 10.07 -6.41
CA ALA A 56 23.50 8.66 -6.38
C ALA A 56 23.63 8.11 -4.95
N ASN A 57 24.07 8.96 -4.00
CA ASN A 57 24.18 8.59 -2.59
C ASN A 57 22.80 8.40 -1.96
N VAL A 58 21.82 9.24 -2.30
CA VAL A 58 20.44 9.10 -1.83
C VAL A 58 19.83 7.80 -2.34
N VAL A 59 20.06 7.45 -3.60
CA VAL A 59 19.57 6.19 -4.19
C VAL A 59 20.19 4.98 -3.50
N ARG A 60 21.51 5.01 -3.27
CA ARG A 60 22.23 3.95 -2.56
C ARG A 60 21.71 3.81 -1.13
N HIS A 61 21.56 4.92 -0.42
CA HIS A 61 21.04 4.94 0.96
C HIS A 61 19.61 4.37 1.02
N VAL A 62 18.73 4.81 0.12
CA VAL A 62 17.35 4.30 0.03
C VAL A 62 17.32 2.81 -0.26
N LYS A 63 18.20 2.31 -1.14
CA LYS A 63 18.32 0.88 -1.45
C LYS A 63 18.70 0.10 -0.19
N LEU A 64 19.71 0.54 0.55
CA LEU A 64 20.16 -0.11 1.79
C LEU A 64 19.08 -0.05 2.88
N MET A 65 18.42 1.09 3.05
CA MET A 65 17.29 1.24 3.97
C MET A 65 16.17 0.24 3.66
N ASN A 66 15.82 0.02 2.40
CA ASN A 66 14.78 -0.96 2.03
C ASN A 66 15.22 -2.41 2.29
N LYS A 67 16.52 -2.72 2.17
CA LYS A 67 17.05 -4.03 2.57
C LYS A 67 16.91 -4.22 4.07
N ASN A 68 17.26 -3.21 4.87
CA ASN A 68 17.15 -3.25 6.33
C ASN A 68 15.69 -3.39 6.78
N LEU A 69 14.77 -2.64 6.17
CA LEU A 69 13.34 -2.77 6.45
C LEU A 69 12.80 -4.15 6.10
N CYS A 70 13.25 -4.75 5.00
CA CYS A 70 12.88 -6.12 4.63
C CYS A 70 13.43 -7.15 5.63
N ALA A 71 14.70 -7.03 6.04
CA ALA A 71 15.29 -7.91 7.03
C ALA A 71 14.57 -7.78 8.40
N ASN A 72 14.30 -6.56 8.85
CA ASN A 72 13.57 -6.30 10.09
C ASN A 72 12.14 -6.83 10.05
N LEU A 73 11.45 -6.71 8.90
CA LEU A 73 10.13 -7.31 8.73
C LEU A 73 10.16 -8.83 8.91
N ILE A 74 11.16 -9.52 8.35
CA ILE A 74 11.28 -10.97 8.48
C ILE A 74 11.68 -11.36 9.90
N ARG A 75 12.59 -10.60 10.51
CA ARG A 75 13.07 -10.82 11.88
C ARG A 75 11.94 -10.70 12.91
N HIS A 76 11.17 -9.61 12.84
CA HIS A 76 10.18 -9.26 13.84
C HIS A 76 8.73 -9.57 13.45
N GLU A 77 8.50 -10.12 12.26
CA GLU A 77 7.17 -10.45 11.70
C GLU A 77 6.30 -9.23 11.37
N TYR A 78 6.48 -8.11 12.08
CA TYR A 78 5.91 -6.82 11.75
C TYR A 78 6.88 -5.67 12.11
N ILE A 79 6.71 -4.53 11.45
CA ILE A 79 7.41 -3.29 11.77
C ILE A 79 6.47 -2.09 11.66
N VAL A 80 6.70 -1.08 12.50
CA VAL A 80 5.97 0.19 12.45
C VAL A 80 6.88 1.25 11.82
N THR A 81 6.44 1.88 10.74
CA THR A 81 7.26 2.90 10.06
C THR A 81 6.39 3.93 9.34
N GLY A 82 7.02 4.96 8.76
CA GLY A 82 6.32 5.97 7.97
C GLY A 82 5.64 5.33 6.76
N ARG A 83 4.42 5.78 6.42
CA ARG A 83 3.57 5.20 5.36
C ARG A 83 4.28 5.05 4.02
N THR A 84 5.08 6.06 3.64
CA THR A 84 5.86 6.04 2.39
C THR A 84 6.98 5.00 2.42
N LYS A 85 7.66 4.85 3.58
CA LYS A 85 8.69 3.82 3.79
C LYS A 85 8.07 2.42 3.76
N ALA A 86 6.93 2.22 4.43
CA ALA A 86 6.20 0.96 4.45
C ALA A 86 5.80 0.53 3.03
N LYS A 87 5.17 1.41 2.24
CA LYS A 87 4.75 1.10 0.87
C LYS A 87 5.92 0.75 -0.06
N ARG A 88 7.05 1.45 0.09
CA ARG A 88 8.27 1.17 -0.68
C ARG A 88 8.92 -0.15 -0.25
N ALA A 89 8.99 -0.41 1.04
CA ALA A 89 9.55 -1.65 1.60
C ALA A 89 8.70 -2.86 1.22
N GLN A 90 7.37 -2.74 1.27
CA GLN A 90 6.41 -3.78 0.88
C GLN A 90 6.70 -4.32 -0.51
N ALA A 91 6.79 -3.45 -1.51
CA ALA A 91 7.07 -3.85 -2.90
C ALA A 91 8.40 -4.59 -3.05
N LYS A 92 9.40 -4.29 -2.21
CA LYS A 92 10.69 -4.98 -2.22
C LYS A 92 10.64 -6.31 -1.46
N ALA A 93 9.98 -6.34 -0.31
CA ALA A 93 9.79 -7.53 0.51
C ALA A 93 8.97 -8.59 -0.23
N GLU A 94 7.86 -8.22 -0.87
CA GLU A 94 7.05 -9.17 -1.64
C GLU A 94 7.82 -9.77 -2.81
N ARG A 95 8.57 -8.95 -3.55
CA ARG A 95 9.38 -9.44 -4.67
C ARG A 95 10.52 -10.33 -4.19
N PHE A 96 11.12 -10.01 -3.04
CA PHE A 96 12.15 -10.83 -2.42
C PHE A 96 11.58 -12.19 -1.97
N LEU A 97 10.50 -12.20 -1.19
CA LEU A 97 9.86 -13.41 -0.67
C LEU A 97 9.35 -14.30 -1.80
N ALA A 98 8.66 -13.72 -2.80
CA ALA A 98 8.19 -14.47 -3.97
C ALA A 98 9.33 -15.25 -4.65
N LYS A 99 10.47 -14.59 -4.88
CA LYS A 99 11.64 -15.22 -5.51
C LYS A 99 12.30 -16.25 -4.60
N ALA A 100 12.55 -15.89 -3.34
CA ALA A 100 13.23 -16.76 -2.39
C ALA A 100 12.45 -18.05 -2.14
N LEU A 101 11.13 -17.96 -1.93
CA LEU A 101 10.27 -19.11 -1.73
C LEU A 101 10.10 -19.94 -3.01
N HIS A 102 9.98 -19.30 -4.18
CA HIS A 102 9.92 -20.02 -5.45
C HIS A 102 11.21 -20.79 -5.77
N GLU A 103 12.39 -20.19 -5.57
CA GLU A 103 13.67 -20.89 -5.72
C GLU A 103 13.78 -22.05 -4.71
N ASN A 104 13.38 -21.80 -3.47
CA ASN A 104 13.41 -22.81 -2.42
C ASN A 104 12.51 -24.04 -2.69
N ARG A 105 11.34 -23.83 -3.32
CA ARG A 105 10.44 -24.94 -3.74
C ARG A 105 11.10 -25.91 -4.73
N LYS A 106 12.07 -25.45 -5.52
CA LYS A 106 12.80 -26.29 -6.49
C LYS A 106 13.92 -27.11 -5.85
N LEU A 107 14.23 -26.84 -4.59
CA LEU A 107 15.36 -27.40 -3.86
C LEU A 107 14.90 -28.17 -2.61
N GLN A 108 13.62 -28.56 -2.54
CA GLN A 108 13.05 -29.16 -1.32
C GLN A 108 13.74 -30.46 -0.90
N ASP A 109 14.26 -31.22 -1.87
CA ASP A 109 14.94 -32.50 -1.63
C ASP A 109 16.37 -32.33 -1.08
N GLN A 110 16.91 -31.11 -1.09
CA GLN A 110 18.28 -30.83 -0.68
C GLN A 110 18.39 -30.47 0.81
N PRO A 111 19.54 -30.74 1.46
CA PRO A 111 19.81 -30.27 2.81
C PRO A 111 19.74 -28.74 2.92
N LEU A 112 19.42 -28.24 4.12
CA LEU A 112 19.29 -26.81 4.41
C LEU A 112 20.49 -25.98 3.92
N ALA A 113 21.71 -26.46 4.18
CA ALA A 113 22.94 -25.75 3.80
C ALA A 113 23.05 -25.57 2.28
N GLU A 114 22.68 -26.58 1.50
CA GLU A 114 22.71 -26.52 0.04
C GLU A 114 21.62 -25.58 -0.48
N ARG A 115 20.39 -25.69 0.05
CA ARG A 115 19.28 -24.78 -0.26
C ARG A 115 19.66 -23.32 0.01
N PHE A 116 20.32 -23.05 1.12
CA PHE A 116 20.76 -21.71 1.50
C PHE A 116 21.81 -21.13 0.54
N LEU A 117 22.77 -21.95 0.09
CA LEU A 117 23.80 -21.52 -0.86
C LEU A 117 23.25 -21.35 -2.28
N ALA A 118 22.38 -22.27 -2.71
CA ALA A 118 21.79 -22.29 -4.05
C ALA A 118 20.72 -21.21 -4.26
N ASN A 119 20.04 -20.76 -3.19
CA ASN A 119 19.03 -19.70 -3.26
C ASN A 119 19.66 -18.32 -3.51
N LYS A 120 19.67 -17.90 -4.77
CA LYS A 120 20.28 -16.64 -5.23
C LYS A 120 19.46 -15.43 -4.78
N ALA A 121 18.16 -15.59 -4.55
CA ALA A 121 17.31 -14.50 -4.09
C ALA A 121 17.76 -13.94 -2.73
N LEU A 122 18.36 -14.77 -1.87
CA LEU A 122 18.92 -14.36 -0.57
C LEU A 122 20.01 -13.27 -0.69
N ASN A 123 20.64 -13.11 -1.86
CA ASN A 123 21.61 -12.03 -2.11
C ASN A 123 21.00 -10.63 -2.13
N TYR A 124 19.66 -10.51 -2.09
CA TYR A 124 19.01 -9.23 -1.85
C TYR A 124 19.32 -8.68 -0.46
N LEU A 125 19.42 -9.54 0.56
CA LEU A 125 19.71 -9.15 1.94
C LEU A 125 21.15 -8.63 2.09
N GLN A 126 21.45 -8.00 3.22
CA GLN A 126 22.84 -7.67 3.57
C GLN A 126 23.56 -8.92 4.10
N PRO A 127 24.89 -9.02 4.01
CA PRO A 127 25.63 -10.18 4.49
C PRO A 127 25.29 -10.65 5.93
N PRO A 128 25.17 -9.77 6.95
CA PRO A 128 24.79 -10.20 8.29
C PRO A 128 23.34 -10.74 8.32
N ASP A 129 22.39 -9.99 7.74
CA ASP A 129 20.99 -10.39 7.69
C ASP A 129 20.78 -11.69 6.91
N LYS A 130 21.57 -11.93 5.84
CA LYS A 130 21.43 -13.11 4.99
C LYS A 130 21.53 -14.39 5.80
N ARG A 131 22.49 -14.48 6.73
CA ARG A 131 22.68 -15.66 7.58
C ARG A 131 21.57 -15.81 8.61
N GLU A 132 21.17 -14.71 9.23
CA GLU A 132 20.18 -14.71 10.30
C GLU A 132 18.76 -14.95 9.77
N VAL A 133 18.26 -14.06 8.90
CA VAL A 133 16.86 -14.10 8.45
C VAL A 133 16.68 -14.97 7.21
N GLY A 134 17.75 -15.28 6.46
CA GLY A 134 17.67 -16.14 5.28
C GLY A 134 17.31 -17.59 5.63
N THR A 135 17.83 -18.10 6.74
CA THR A 135 17.46 -19.44 7.26
C THR A 135 15.98 -19.50 7.61
N LYS A 136 15.47 -18.47 8.30
CA LYS A 136 14.03 -18.33 8.61
C LYS A 136 13.15 -18.33 7.35
N VAL A 137 13.59 -17.66 6.28
CA VAL A 137 12.86 -17.67 4.99
C VAL A 137 12.77 -19.09 4.40
N ILE A 138 13.86 -19.86 4.49
CA ILE A 138 13.98 -21.19 3.89
C ILE A 138 13.26 -22.27 4.70
N GLU A 139 13.23 -22.17 6.03
CA GLU A 139 12.67 -23.22 6.89
C GLU A 139 11.26 -22.89 7.37
N GLU A 140 11.06 -21.68 7.90
CA GLU A 140 9.82 -21.31 8.56
C GLU A 140 8.83 -20.74 7.54
N LEU A 141 9.23 -19.71 6.80
CA LEU A 141 8.32 -19.07 5.85
C LEU A 141 7.96 -19.99 4.67
N SER A 142 8.80 -20.96 4.31
CA SER A 142 8.45 -21.94 3.28
C SER A 142 7.37 -22.91 3.73
N LYS A 143 7.34 -23.27 5.03
CA LYS A 143 6.28 -24.10 5.62
C LYS A 143 5.00 -23.31 5.78
N ARG A 144 5.12 -22.04 6.19
CA ARG A 144 3.98 -21.12 6.34
C ARG A 144 3.31 -20.77 5.01
N TYR A 145 4.09 -20.69 3.92
CA TYR A 145 3.62 -20.27 2.60
C TYR A 145 3.91 -21.33 1.52
N PRO A 146 3.31 -22.54 1.62
CA PRO A 146 3.59 -23.61 0.66
C PRO A 146 3.11 -23.22 -0.75
N ASP A 147 1.86 -22.74 -0.83
CA ASP A 147 1.18 -22.47 -2.10
C ASP A 147 1.00 -20.97 -2.41
N ARG A 148 1.34 -20.10 -1.45
CA ARG A 148 1.18 -18.64 -1.64
C ARG A 148 2.24 -18.13 -2.62
N THR A 149 1.79 -17.55 -3.74
CA THR A 149 2.66 -17.00 -4.78
C THR A 149 2.93 -15.51 -4.63
N HIS A 150 1.99 -14.78 -4.02
CA HIS A 150 2.04 -13.34 -3.81
C HIS A 150 1.27 -12.91 -2.56
N GLY A 151 1.37 -11.64 -2.16
CA GLY A 151 0.63 -11.10 -1.03
C GLY A 151 1.08 -11.68 0.31
N PHE A 152 2.39 -11.74 0.53
CA PHE A 152 2.99 -12.18 1.80
C PHE A 152 2.93 -11.12 2.89
N THR A 153 2.63 -9.87 2.52
CA THR A 153 2.71 -8.72 3.41
C THR A 153 1.41 -7.93 3.43
N ARG A 154 1.13 -7.27 4.54
CA ARG A 154 0.01 -6.32 4.67
C ARG A 154 0.48 -4.99 5.23
N ILE A 155 -0.12 -3.91 4.75
CA ILE A 155 0.02 -2.58 5.34
C ILE A 155 -1.27 -2.20 6.05
N ILE A 156 -1.15 -1.85 7.34
CA ILE A 156 -2.24 -1.27 8.13
C ILE A 156 -1.89 0.19 8.39
N LYS A 157 -2.79 1.11 8.04
CA LYS A 157 -2.62 2.53 8.33
C LYS A 157 -2.82 2.75 9.82
N LEU A 158 -1.91 3.52 10.41
CA LEU A 158 -2.04 4.01 11.78
C LEU A 158 -2.39 5.49 11.76
N GLU A 159 -2.77 5.99 12.92
CA GLU A 159 -2.82 7.41 13.18
C GLU A 159 -1.45 8.06 12.96
N PRO A 160 -1.41 9.35 12.60
CA PRO A 160 -0.17 10.10 12.56
C PRO A 160 0.57 10.02 13.90
N ARG A 161 1.89 10.05 13.85
CA ARG A 161 2.73 10.07 15.04
C ARG A 161 2.35 11.25 15.93
N LEU A 162 2.25 11.00 17.24
CA LEU A 162 2.07 12.04 18.24
C LEU A 162 3.32 12.92 18.30
N GLY A 163 3.13 14.24 18.21
CA GLY A 163 4.19 15.24 18.20
C GLY A 163 4.03 16.25 17.08
N GLU A 164 5.06 17.07 16.88
CA GLU A 164 5.04 18.16 15.89
C GLU A 164 5.11 17.64 14.44
N ASP A 165 5.84 16.54 14.19
CA ASP A 165 6.05 16.02 12.83
C ASP A 165 4.75 15.51 12.16
N LYS A 166 3.75 15.14 12.97
CA LYS A 166 2.48 14.49 12.58
C LYS A 166 2.66 13.51 11.43
N ALA A 167 3.74 12.74 11.46
CA ALA A 167 4.13 11.92 10.32
C ALA A 167 3.14 10.77 10.13
N PRO A 168 2.65 10.51 8.90
CA PRO A 168 1.71 9.42 8.66
C PRO A 168 2.41 8.06 8.89
N MET A 169 1.95 7.29 9.86
CA MET A 169 2.50 5.99 10.22
C MET A 169 1.72 4.83 9.62
N SER A 170 2.35 3.67 9.50
CA SER A 170 1.73 2.41 9.12
C SER A 170 2.50 1.22 9.68
N VAL A 171 1.78 0.14 9.96
CA VAL A 171 2.36 -1.19 10.20
C VAL A 171 2.60 -1.84 8.85
N LEU A 172 3.75 -2.48 8.68
CA LEU A 172 4.01 -3.47 7.64
C LEU A 172 4.21 -4.81 8.35
N GLU A 173 3.37 -5.79 8.04
CA GLU A 173 3.38 -7.12 8.68
C GLU A 173 3.45 -8.25 7.65
N LEU A 174 3.97 -9.40 8.06
CA LEU A 174 3.81 -10.67 7.35
C LEU A 174 2.41 -11.23 7.60
N VAL A 175 1.85 -11.91 6.61
CA VAL A 175 0.50 -12.50 6.69
C VAL A 175 0.59 -13.92 7.29
N ASP A 176 -0.48 -14.43 7.89
CA ASP A 176 -0.56 -15.79 8.45
C ASP A 176 0.47 -16.06 9.57
N THR A 177 0.93 -15.00 10.25
CA THR A 177 1.87 -15.08 11.38
C THR A 177 1.14 -15.00 12.72
N GLU A 178 1.71 -15.58 13.77
CA GLU A 178 1.16 -15.50 15.12
C GLU A 178 1.13 -14.06 15.64
N PHE A 179 1.99 -13.19 15.11
CA PHE A 179 2.06 -11.77 15.49
C PHE A 179 1.26 -10.84 14.56
N GLU A 180 0.36 -11.39 13.73
CA GLU A 180 -0.40 -10.62 12.73
C GLU A 180 -1.40 -9.70 13.43
N ILE A 181 -1.20 -8.38 13.33
CA ILE A 181 -2.04 -7.40 14.02
C ILE A 181 -3.47 -7.44 13.47
N LYS A 182 -3.64 -7.64 12.16
CA LYS A 182 -4.98 -7.77 11.57
C LYS A 182 -5.75 -8.98 12.13
N PHE A 183 -5.06 -10.09 12.43
CA PHE A 183 -5.66 -11.30 12.99
C PHE A 183 -6.19 -11.02 14.39
N TRP A 184 -5.32 -10.56 15.29
CA TRP A 184 -5.67 -10.24 16.68
C TRP A 184 -6.71 -9.13 16.80
N TYR A 185 -6.62 -8.10 15.96
CA TYR A 185 -7.62 -7.03 15.95
C TYR A 185 -9.01 -7.56 15.56
N THR A 186 -9.08 -8.48 14.58
CA THR A 186 -10.35 -9.09 14.16
C THR A 186 -10.89 -10.03 15.23
N ALA A 187 -10.03 -10.84 15.87
CA ALA A 187 -10.42 -11.69 17.00
C ALA A 187 -10.98 -10.85 18.17
N LYS A 188 -10.34 -9.73 18.50
CA LYS A 188 -10.82 -8.79 19.52
C LYS A 188 -12.20 -8.19 19.18
N ILE A 189 -12.47 -7.88 17.91
CA ILE A 189 -13.80 -7.40 17.48
C ILE A 189 -14.85 -8.49 17.71
N VAL A 190 -14.58 -9.72 17.27
CA VAL A 190 -15.51 -10.83 17.43
C VAL A 190 -15.77 -11.12 18.92
N ALA A 191 -14.72 -11.17 19.74
CA ALA A 191 -14.83 -11.30 21.19
C ALA A 191 -15.75 -10.23 21.80
N ARG A 192 -15.59 -8.97 21.38
CA ARG A 192 -16.46 -7.88 21.83
C ARG A 192 -17.92 -8.10 21.44
N LEU A 193 -18.16 -8.45 20.17
CA LEU A 193 -19.53 -8.65 19.66
C LEU A 193 -20.23 -9.79 20.39
N GLU A 194 -19.52 -10.88 20.68
CA GLU A 194 -20.04 -12.01 21.45
C GLU A 194 -20.40 -11.62 22.89
N LEU A 195 -19.52 -10.87 23.58
CA LEU A 195 -19.81 -10.36 24.92
C LEU A 195 -21.01 -9.40 24.94
N GLN A 196 -21.20 -8.64 23.86
CA GLN A 196 -22.37 -7.77 23.68
C GLN A 196 -23.61 -8.51 23.15
N LYS A 197 -23.52 -9.83 22.89
CA LYS A 197 -24.58 -10.66 22.29
C LYS A 197 -25.07 -10.12 20.93
N LEU A 198 -24.16 -9.49 20.18
CA LEU A 198 -24.41 -8.97 18.84
C LEU A 198 -23.93 -9.98 17.78
N GLN A 199 -24.61 -9.98 16.63
CA GLN A 199 -24.20 -10.80 15.49
C GLN A 199 -22.95 -10.20 14.83
N VAL A 200 -22.09 -11.08 14.31
CA VAL A 200 -20.91 -10.66 13.54
C VAL A 200 -21.36 -9.99 12.24
N ASP A 201 -20.83 -8.81 11.97
CA ASP A 201 -21.14 -8.09 10.74
C ASP A 201 -20.46 -8.77 9.53
N ALA A 202 -21.03 -8.56 8.34
CA ALA A 202 -20.55 -9.24 7.14
C ALA A 202 -19.12 -8.85 6.71
N LEU A 203 -18.65 -7.64 7.04
CA LEU A 203 -17.27 -7.23 6.74
C LEU A 203 -16.29 -7.95 7.68
N THR A 204 -16.64 -8.06 8.96
CA THR A 204 -15.88 -8.84 9.94
C THR A 204 -15.86 -10.30 9.55
N GLN A 205 -17.00 -10.89 9.19
CA GLN A 205 -17.05 -12.27 8.70
C GLN A 205 -16.12 -12.48 7.49
N HIS A 206 -16.18 -11.61 6.49
CA HIS A 206 -15.26 -11.66 5.33
C HIS A 206 -13.78 -11.52 5.73
N ASN A 207 -13.46 -10.74 6.76
CA ASN A 207 -12.11 -10.65 7.29
C ASN A 207 -11.70 -11.96 7.99
N VAL A 208 -12.59 -12.56 8.78
CA VAL A 208 -12.35 -13.87 9.42
C VAL A 208 -12.05 -14.91 8.35
N ASP A 209 -12.92 -15.05 7.34
CA ASP A 209 -12.74 -16.02 6.26
C ASP A 209 -11.39 -15.83 5.55
N LYS A 210 -10.96 -14.59 5.32
CA LYS A 210 -9.66 -14.29 4.71
C LYS A 210 -8.46 -14.64 5.59
N LEU A 211 -8.59 -14.46 6.91
CA LEU A 211 -7.53 -14.68 7.87
C LEU A 211 -7.35 -16.17 8.22
N THR A 212 -8.40 -16.97 8.09
CA THR A 212 -8.38 -18.41 8.39
C THR A 212 -8.05 -19.26 7.17
N ARG A 213 -8.40 -18.82 5.95
CA ARG A 213 -8.31 -19.61 4.71
C ARG A 213 -6.98 -20.32 4.44
N TYR A 214 -5.85 -19.66 4.74
CA TYR A 214 -4.51 -20.17 4.40
C TYR A 214 -3.72 -20.66 5.62
N ARG A 215 -4.32 -20.61 6.81
CA ARG A 215 -3.68 -21.06 8.05
C ARG A 215 -3.99 -22.54 8.27
N GLU A 216 -3.01 -23.27 8.77
CA GLU A 216 -3.24 -24.61 9.31
C GLU A 216 -4.20 -24.50 10.50
N ASN A 217 -5.30 -25.26 10.46
CA ASN A 217 -6.37 -25.20 11.46
C ASN A 217 -6.88 -23.77 11.74
N GLY A 218 -6.95 -22.94 10.70
CA GLY A 218 -7.20 -21.50 10.82
C GLY A 218 -8.47 -21.14 11.61
N GLU A 219 -9.56 -21.88 11.42
CA GLU A 219 -10.82 -21.64 12.14
C GLU A 219 -10.69 -21.90 13.64
N GLN A 220 -10.09 -23.03 14.03
CA GLN A 220 -9.86 -23.37 15.43
C GLN A 220 -8.91 -22.36 16.07
N ARG A 221 -7.76 -22.09 15.42
CA ARG A 221 -6.80 -21.09 15.92
C ARG A 221 -7.45 -19.73 16.10
N PHE A 222 -8.33 -19.31 15.18
CA PHE A 222 -9.07 -18.06 15.31
C PHE A 222 -10.05 -18.09 16.48
N ARG A 223 -10.73 -19.22 16.73
CA ARG A 223 -11.56 -19.39 17.92
C ARG A 223 -10.77 -19.30 19.21
N ASP A 224 -9.62 -19.96 19.28
CA ASP A 224 -8.74 -19.86 20.44
C ASP A 224 -8.29 -18.40 20.66
N ALA A 225 -8.00 -17.66 19.59
CA ALA A 225 -7.64 -16.24 19.67
C ALA A 225 -8.79 -15.35 20.16
N VAL A 226 -10.04 -15.70 19.84
CA VAL A 226 -11.24 -14.99 20.34
C VAL A 226 -11.39 -15.21 21.84
N GLU A 227 -11.23 -16.44 22.33
CA GLU A 227 -11.27 -16.74 23.77
C GLU A 227 -10.10 -16.08 24.51
N GLU A 228 -8.90 -16.15 23.97
CA GLU A 228 -7.75 -15.42 24.52
C GLU A 228 -8.00 -13.91 24.56
N ALA A 229 -8.65 -13.35 23.53
CA ALA A 229 -9.00 -11.95 23.52
C ALA A 229 -10.04 -11.58 24.60
N LYS A 230 -10.99 -12.46 24.91
CA LYS A 230 -11.95 -12.27 26.03
C LYS A 230 -11.20 -12.18 27.36
N THR A 231 -10.25 -13.08 27.61
CA THR A 231 -9.46 -13.09 28.85
C THR A 231 -8.50 -11.90 28.92
N VAL A 232 -7.69 -11.68 27.88
CA VAL A 232 -6.60 -10.70 27.90
C VAL A 232 -7.11 -9.26 27.81
N PHE A 233 -8.01 -8.98 26.85
CA PHE A 233 -8.49 -7.62 26.59
C PHE A 233 -9.76 -7.27 27.36
N PHE A 234 -10.68 -8.23 27.53
CA PHE A 234 -11.96 -7.98 28.20
C PHE A 234 -11.99 -8.47 29.65
N LYS A 235 -10.88 -9.01 30.18
CA LYS A 235 -10.76 -9.43 31.58
C LYS A 235 -11.88 -10.38 32.03
N VAL A 236 -12.33 -11.21 31.10
CA VAL A 236 -13.26 -12.29 31.39
C VAL A 236 -12.52 -13.35 32.20
N ASP A 237 -13.09 -13.74 33.32
CA ASP A 237 -12.62 -14.86 34.11
C ASP A 237 -12.98 -16.17 33.41
N PRO A 238 -12.00 -17.05 33.10
CA PRO A 238 -12.26 -18.33 32.44
C PRO A 238 -13.18 -19.28 33.21
N GLU A 239 -13.21 -19.20 34.54
CA GLU A 239 -14.01 -20.11 35.37
C GLU A 239 -15.45 -19.63 35.49
N THR A 240 -15.65 -18.34 35.73
CA THR A 240 -16.99 -17.76 35.97
C THR A 240 -17.64 -17.21 34.70
N GLY A 241 -16.86 -16.94 33.65
CA GLY A 241 -17.32 -16.27 32.43
C GLY A 241 -17.69 -14.79 32.63
N ALA A 242 -17.44 -14.24 33.83
CA ALA A 242 -17.79 -12.87 34.18
C ALA A 242 -16.65 -11.88 33.84
N VAL A 243 -17.01 -10.65 33.47
CA VAL A 243 -16.06 -9.57 33.27
C VAL A 243 -15.64 -9.03 34.63
N THR A 244 -14.37 -9.18 34.99
CA THR A 244 -13.85 -8.81 36.32
C THR A 244 -13.61 -7.31 36.47
N ASN A 245 -13.40 -6.59 35.36
CA ASN A 245 -13.09 -5.17 35.38
C ASN A 245 -14.33 -4.30 35.09
N GLN A 246 -14.69 -3.45 36.06
CA GLN A 246 -15.88 -2.59 35.98
C GLN A 246 -15.86 -1.59 34.81
N GLU A 247 -14.69 -1.05 34.43
CA GLU A 247 -14.60 -0.12 33.29
C GLU A 247 -14.86 -0.85 31.98
N VAL A 248 -14.34 -2.06 31.84
CA VAL A 248 -14.58 -2.90 30.68
C VAL A 248 -16.07 -3.27 30.59
N GLU A 249 -16.67 -3.64 31.71
CA GLU A 249 -18.10 -3.96 31.78
C GLU A 249 -18.96 -2.77 31.32
N LYS A 250 -18.68 -1.56 31.83
CA LYS A 250 -19.35 -0.32 31.38
C LYS A 250 -19.16 -0.08 29.88
N ASN A 251 -17.96 -0.30 29.35
CA ASN A 251 -17.68 -0.14 27.93
C ASN A 251 -18.42 -1.14 27.04
N LEU A 252 -18.70 -2.35 27.54
CA LEU A 252 -19.48 -3.36 26.82
C LEU A 252 -20.98 -2.99 26.76
N GLN A 253 -21.49 -2.20 27.72
CA GLN A 253 -22.86 -1.69 27.69
C GLN A 253 -23.09 -0.61 26.63
N ASN A 254 -22.02 -0.05 26.04
CA ASN A 254 -22.12 0.90 24.92
C ASN A 254 -22.55 0.16 23.64
N LEU A 255 -23.86 -0.03 23.50
CA LEU A 255 -24.51 -0.62 22.34
C LEU A 255 -24.87 0.46 21.33
N PRO A 256 -24.68 0.21 20.02
CA PRO A 256 -25.10 1.14 19.01
C PRO A 256 -26.63 1.33 19.05
N PRO A 257 -27.13 2.56 18.82
CA PRO A 257 -28.58 2.81 18.71
C PRO A 257 -29.15 1.95 17.56
N GLN A 258 -30.34 1.36 17.78
CA GLN A 258 -30.95 0.30 16.95
C GLN A 258 -30.48 0.29 15.49
N LEU A 259 -29.44 -0.48 15.20
CA LEU A 259 -29.00 -0.74 13.84
C LEU A 259 -29.95 -1.80 13.28
N LYS A 260 -30.83 -1.41 12.34
CA LYS A 260 -31.35 -2.36 11.36
C LYS A 260 -30.16 -2.84 10.54
N PHE A 261 -29.44 -3.86 11.02
CA PHE A 261 -28.39 -4.50 10.24
C PHE A 261 -29.02 -4.92 8.92
N HIS A 262 -28.57 -4.33 7.82
CA HIS A 262 -28.93 -4.81 6.50
C HIS A 262 -28.38 -6.23 6.36
N LYS A 263 -29.19 -7.24 6.71
CA LYS A 263 -28.97 -8.66 6.44
C LYS A 263 -29.01 -8.98 4.94
N GLY A 264 -28.84 -7.96 4.09
CA GLY A 264 -28.85 -8.12 2.65
C GLY A 264 -27.67 -8.99 2.26
N ASN A 265 -27.98 -10.12 1.65
CA ASN A 265 -27.06 -11.10 1.07
C ASN A 265 -25.76 -10.44 0.59
N THR A 266 -24.70 -10.52 1.40
CA THR A 266 -23.48 -9.73 1.24
C THR A 266 -22.60 -10.31 0.16
N THR A 267 -23.05 -10.12 -1.08
CA THR A 267 -22.17 -10.18 -2.24
C THR A 267 -21.38 -8.88 -2.29
N TYR A 268 -20.35 -8.76 -1.44
CA TYR A 268 -19.31 -7.76 -1.64
C TYR A 268 -18.66 -8.03 -3.00
N GLY A 269 -19.01 -7.21 -4.00
CA GLY A 269 -18.56 -7.38 -5.38
C GLY A 269 -19.63 -7.85 -6.38
N ALA A 270 -20.88 -8.05 -5.97
CA ALA A 270 -21.96 -8.05 -6.96
C ALA A 270 -22.13 -6.63 -7.48
N SER A 271 -21.54 -6.34 -8.64
CA SER A 271 -21.96 -5.18 -9.42
C SER A 271 -23.47 -5.24 -9.56
N LYS A 272 -24.17 -4.10 -9.45
CA LYS A 272 -25.58 -4.01 -9.88
C LYS A 272 -25.66 -4.74 -11.22
N LYS A 273 -26.39 -5.85 -11.28
CA LYS A 273 -26.67 -6.54 -12.54
C LYS A 273 -27.58 -5.60 -13.30
N LEU A 274 -27.00 -4.65 -14.03
CA LEU A 274 -27.73 -3.89 -15.01
C LEU A 274 -28.33 -4.91 -15.96
N PRO A 275 -29.59 -4.75 -16.39
CA PRO A 275 -30.19 -5.64 -17.37
C PRO A 275 -29.35 -5.60 -18.66
N VAL A 276 -28.46 -6.58 -18.83
CA VAL A 276 -27.64 -6.71 -20.04
C VAL A 276 -28.46 -7.49 -21.04
N LYS A 277 -28.91 -6.83 -22.12
CA LYS A 277 -29.46 -7.55 -23.26
C LYS A 277 -28.31 -8.20 -24.02
N PRO A 278 -28.41 -9.49 -24.43
CA PRO A 278 -27.43 -10.07 -25.33
C PRO A 278 -27.35 -9.21 -26.59
N ARG A 279 -26.14 -9.07 -27.14
CA ARG A 279 -25.95 -8.36 -28.41
C ARG A 279 -26.81 -9.04 -29.47
N GLY A 280 -27.60 -8.28 -30.23
CA GLY A 280 -28.39 -8.82 -31.33
C GLY A 280 -27.50 -9.58 -32.32
N ALA A 281 -28.07 -10.60 -32.97
CA ALA A 281 -27.37 -11.34 -34.02
C ALA A 281 -26.83 -10.35 -35.07
N LYS A 282 -25.57 -10.53 -35.50
CA LYS A 282 -25.08 -9.76 -36.64
C LYS A 282 -25.95 -10.12 -37.84
N PRO A 283 -26.52 -9.15 -38.57
CA PRO A 283 -27.16 -9.45 -39.83
C PRO A 283 -26.13 -10.14 -40.73
N GLU A 284 -26.56 -11.16 -41.48
CA GLU A 284 -25.76 -11.74 -42.56
C GLU A 284 -25.61 -10.70 -43.68
N GLY A 285 -24.71 -9.75 -43.46
CA GLY A 285 -24.28 -8.84 -44.50
C GLY A 285 -23.41 -9.62 -45.47
N VAL A 286 -23.80 -9.65 -46.75
CA VAL A 286 -22.91 -10.07 -47.83
C VAL A 286 -21.69 -9.14 -47.75
N VAL A 287 -20.56 -9.69 -47.30
CA VAL A 287 -19.30 -8.95 -47.35
C VAL A 287 -18.98 -8.74 -48.82
N PRO A 288 -18.92 -7.50 -49.33
CA PRO A 288 -18.58 -7.27 -50.72
C PRO A 288 -17.19 -7.87 -50.96
N LYS A 289 -17.06 -8.70 -52.02
CA LYS A 289 -15.77 -9.27 -52.41
C LYS A 289 -14.78 -8.11 -52.59
N SER A 290 -13.62 -8.21 -51.94
CA SER A 290 -12.57 -7.20 -52.06
C SER A 290 -12.21 -7.05 -53.54
N PRO A 291 -12.13 -5.81 -54.07
CA PRO A 291 -11.68 -5.59 -55.46
C PRO A 291 -10.21 -6.00 -55.68
N PHE A 292 -9.49 -6.36 -54.61
CA PHE A 292 -8.10 -6.81 -54.62
C PHE A 292 -7.94 -8.33 -54.45
N LEU A 293 -9.03 -9.07 -54.28
CA LEU A 293 -9.05 -10.53 -54.25
C LEU A 293 -9.81 -11.02 -55.49
N ALA A 294 -9.07 -11.19 -56.59
CA ALA A 294 -9.50 -11.99 -57.74
C ALA A 294 -9.43 -13.48 -57.39
#